data_AF-A0A971MBR6-F1
#
_entry.id   AF-A0A971MBR6-F1
#
_cell.length_a   1.000
_cell.length_b   1.000
_cell.length_c   1.000
_cell.angle_alpha   90.00
_cell.angle_beta   90.00
_cell.angle_gamma   90.00
#
_symmetry.space_group_name_H-M   'P 1'
#
loop_
_entity.id
_entity.type
_entity.pdbx_description
1 polymer ?
#
loop_
_entity_poly.entity_id
_entity_poly.type
_entity_poly.pdbx_seq_one_letter_code
_entity_poly.pdbx_strand_id
1 'polypeptide(L)'
;MGINDFALGTDGGGSVLAPAISTALYSIMGKGLGLKGSKARLSTDDITFLPGIGVISHDYGLCVDVIEKMVDIPLLDGLKGRGFKIAIPKEKMESKGIKKLMNHLKDLVEFVEADFSDMHTRESLIADCKQVFDKGVDLIITEEGPIDLYGLGDSVLGSWGEVGKKIQVSSGKGLLKVANMINATAVTIPTGELGMGILIMGKEGIEAGSLAIGLGDIIKYLFSLPQLFRRYFIDNYKREKGGFI
;
A
#
# COMPACT_ATOMS: atom_id res chain seq x y z
N MET A 1 5.35 17.70 3.06
CA MET A 1 5.77 19.11 2.95
C MET A 1 4.94 19.93 1.95
N GLY A 2 3.89 19.38 1.31
CA GLY A 2 2.97 20.18 0.50
C GLY A 2 3.60 20.95 -0.67
N ILE A 3 4.81 20.56 -1.10
CA ILE A 3 5.57 21.24 -2.17
C ILE A 3 4.98 20.92 -3.53
N ASN A 4 4.62 19.65 -3.74
CA ASN A 4 4.04 19.14 -4.98
C ASN A 4 2.71 18.46 -4.66
N ASP A 5 1.78 18.48 -5.63
CA ASP A 5 0.48 17.83 -5.47
C ASP A 5 0.58 16.30 -5.47
N PHE A 6 1.45 15.76 -6.33
CA PHE A 6 1.75 14.34 -6.42
C PHE A 6 3.22 14.11 -6.77
N ALA A 7 3.69 12.87 -6.56
CA ALA A 7 4.98 12.40 -7.01
C ALA A 7 4.83 11.04 -7.70
N LEU A 8 5.64 10.80 -8.73
CA LEU A 8 5.78 9.50 -9.37
C LEU A 8 7.01 8.80 -8.81
N GLY A 9 6.90 7.49 -8.58
CA GLY A 9 8.00 6.68 -8.11
C GLY A 9 7.96 5.27 -8.68
N THR A 10 9.08 4.56 -8.53
CA THR A 10 9.15 3.13 -8.83
C THR A 10 9.18 2.33 -7.54
N ASP A 11 8.45 1.21 -7.50
CA ASP A 11 8.39 0.33 -6.36
C ASP A 11 9.04 -1.03 -6.68
N GLY A 12 10.11 -1.37 -5.94
CA GLY A 12 10.73 -2.70 -5.98
C GLY A 12 10.40 -3.59 -4.78
N GLY A 13 10.21 -2.98 -3.62
CA GLY A 13 9.99 -3.65 -2.34
C GLY A 13 9.37 -2.74 -1.29
N GLY A 14 8.46 -1.86 -1.71
CA GLY A 14 7.78 -0.86 -0.90
C GLY A 14 8.28 0.58 -1.09
N SER A 15 9.04 0.89 -2.14
CA SER A 15 9.67 2.22 -2.32
C SER A 15 8.70 3.33 -2.75
N VAL A 16 7.45 3.00 -3.07
CA VAL A 16 6.33 3.95 -3.21
C VAL A 16 5.42 3.85 -1.99
N LEU A 17 5.05 2.63 -1.60
CA LEU A 17 4.07 2.36 -0.56
C LEU A 17 4.56 2.77 0.84
N ALA A 18 5.80 2.41 1.19
CA ALA A 18 6.35 2.65 2.52
C ALA A 18 6.62 4.15 2.78
N PRO A 19 7.23 4.92 1.86
CA PRO A 19 7.36 6.37 2.03
C PRO A 19 6.02 7.11 2.13
N ALA A 20 5.00 6.65 1.40
CA ALA A 20 3.66 7.21 1.52
C ALA A 20 3.10 7.03 2.94
N ILE A 21 3.17 5.82 3.48
CA ILE A 21 2.71 5.54 4.85
C ILE A 21 3.54 6.31 5.89
N SER A 22 4.88 6.31 5.78
CA SER A 22 5.74 7.00 6.75
C SER A 22 5.53 8.51 6.78
N THR A 23 5.08 9.10 5.66
CA THR A 23 4.77 10.52 5.54
C THR A 23 3.28 10.85 5.63
N ALA A 24 2.44 9.86 6.00
CA ALA A 24 1.00 10.00 6.14
C ALA A 24 0.29 10.51 4.86
N LEU A 25 0.71 9.97 3.71
CA LEU A 25 0.16 10.25 2.37
C LEU A 25 -0.52 9.01 1.79
N TYR A 26 -1.36 9.23 0.78
CA TYR A 26 -1.94 8.16 -0.03
C TYR A 26 -0.92 7.70 -1.07
N SER A 27 -1.00 6.43 -1.48
CA SER A 27 -0.34 6.00 -2.71
C SER A 27 -1.08 4.88 -3.43
N ILE A 28 -0.82 4.79 -4.73
CA ILE A 28 -1.25 3.69 -5.59
C ILE A 28 -0.04 3.23 -6.41
N MET A 29 0.30 1.95 -6.34
CA MET A 29 1.27 1.29 -7.21
C MET A 29 0.50 0.42 -8.21
N GLY A 30 0.52 0.82 -9.48
CA GLY A 30 -0.34 0.26 -10.53
C GLY A 30 0.27 -0.92 -11.28
N LYS A 31 1.17 -1.70 -10.67
CA LYS A 31 1.87 -2.77 -11.38
C LYS A 31 0.93 -3.85 -11.91
N GLY A 32 -0.08 -4.23 -11.13
CA GLY A 32 -1.12 -5.17 -11.55
C GLY A 32 -2.01 -4.67 -12.70
N LEU A 33 -1.97 -3.36 -12.99
CA LEU A 33 -2.59 -2.73 -14.16
C LEU A 33 -1.63 -2.59 -15.35
N GLY A 34 -0.40 -3.11 -15.23
CA GLY A 34 0.61 -3.03 -16.27
C GLY A 34 1.57 -1.84 -16.14
N LEU A 35 1.43 -0.97 -15.13
CA LEU A 35 2.37 0.14 -14.91
C LEU A 35 3.67 -0.38 -14.30
N LYS A 36 4.60 -0.79 -15.15
CA LYS A 36 5.89 -1.35 -14.76
C LYS A 36 7.02 -0.88 -15.67
N GLY A 37 8.23 -0.86 -15.13
CA GLY A 37 9.44 -0.59 -15.89
C GLY A 37 9.72 -1.68 -16.93
N SER A 38 10.60 -1.38 -17.89
CA SER A 38 10.97 -2.30 -18.98
C SER A 38 12.20 -3.17 -18.69
N LYS A 39 12.96 -2.84 -17.63
CA LYS A 39 14.19 -3.56 -17.27
C LYS A 39 14.00 -4.32 -15.96
N ALA A 40 14.27 -5.62 -16.01
CA ALA A 40 14.31 -6.46 -14.82
C ALA A 40 15.40 -5.99 -13.86
N ARG A 41 15.10 -6.09 -12.57
CA ARG A 41 16.01 -5.82 -11.45
C ARG A 41 16.07 -7.06 -10.58
N LEU A 42 17.17 -7.19 -9.86
CA LEU A 42 17.37 -8.23 -8.85
C LEU A 42 17.16 -7.59 -7.48
N SER A 43 16.36 -8.23 -6.63
CA SER A 43 16.23 -7.82 -5.22
C SER A 43 17.48 -8.19 -4.43
N THR A 44 17.57 -7.73 -3.19
CA THR A 44 18.64 -8.16 -2.27
C THR A 44 18.57 -9.62 -1.87
N ASP A 45 17.44 -10.28 -2.17
CA ASP A 45 17.17 -11.67 -1.86
C ASP A 45 17.17 -12.52 -3.14
N ASP A 46 17.86 -12.05 -4.19
CA ASP A 46 17.99 -12.70 -5.51
C ASP A 46 16.68 -12.98 -6.27
N ILE A 47 15.55 -12.39 -5.82
CA ILE A 47 14.28 -12.42 -6.55
C ILE A 47 14.33 -11.42 -7.72
N THR A 48 14.08 -11.90 -8.94
CA THR A 48 13.96 -11.04 -10.13
C THR A 48 12.58 -10.42 -10.24
N PHE A 49 12.50 -9.11 -10.53
CA PHE A 49 11.24 -8.40 -10.71
C PHE A 49 11.37 -7.24 -11.72
N LEU A 50 10.22 -6.83 -12.29
CA LEU A 50 10.11 -5.52 -12.95
C LEU A 50 9.61 -4.48 -11.92
N PRO A 51 10.26 -3.32 -11.76
CA PRO A 51 9.77 -2.30 -10.83
C PRO A 51 8.37 -1.84 -11.22
N GLY A 52 7.44 -1.81 -10.26
CA GLY A 52 6.14 -1.18 -10.44
C GLY A 52 6.28 0.34 -10.52
N ILE A 53 5.35 1.01 -11.17
CA ILE A 53 5.25 2.47 -11.17
C ILE A 53 4.04 2.85 -10.30
N GLY A 54 4.21 3.90 -9.49
CA GLY A 54 3.16 4.36 -8.60
C GLY A 54 3.19 5.85 -8.33
N VAL A 55 2.11 6.31 -7.71
CA VAL A 55 1.82 7.70 -7.38
C VAL A 55 1.74 7.84 -5.88
N ILE A 56 2.30 8.92 -5.33
CA ILE A 56 2.11 9.35 -3.94
C ILE A 56 1.45 10.72 -3.97
N SER A 57 0.40 10.93 -3.16
CA SER A 57 -0.26 12.23 -3.04
C SER A 57 -0.89 12.43 -1.66
N HIS A 58 -1.10 13.69 -1.31
CA HIS A 58 -1.93 14.09 -0.18
C HIS A 58 -3.43 13.97 -0.45
N ASP A 59 -3.81 13.77 -1.72
CA ASP A 59 -5.19 13.60 -2.18
C ASP A 59 -5.34 12.22 -2.85
N TYR A 60 -6.27 11.42 -2.34
CA TYR A 60 -6.54 10.09 -2.90
C TYR A 60 -7.09 10.16 -4.33
N GLY A 61 -8.00 11.10 -4.61
CA GLY A 61 -8.59 11.27 -5.93
C GLY A 61 -7.53 11.62 -6.96
N LEU A 62 -6.55 12.47 -6.58
CA LEU A 62 -5.42 12.78 -7.45
C LEU A 62 -4.55 11.53 -7.76
N CYS A 63 -4.36 10.64 -6.79
CA CYS A 63 -3.70 9.35 -7.09
C CYS A 63 -4.48 8.56 -8.15
N VAL A 64 -5.81 8.49 -8.03
CA VAL A 64 -6.67 7.78 -8.99
C VAL A 64 -6.57 8.43 -10.37
N ASP A 65 -6.76 9.75 -10.46
CA ASP A 65 -6.69 10.50 -11.72
C ASP A 65 -5.35 10.26 -12.44
N VAL A 66 -4.23 10.33 -11.72
CA VAL A 66 -2.91 10.10 -12.31
C VAL A 66 -2.76 8.65 -12.79
N ILE A 67 -3.19 7.67 -12.00
CA ILE A 67 -3.15 6.26 -12.41
C ILE A 67 -3.99 6.03 -13.66
N GLU A 68 -5.23 6.55 -13.70
CA GLU A 68 -6.13 6.45 -14.85
C GLU A 68 -5.54 7.06 -16.12
N LYS A 69 -4.79 8.16 -16.01
CA LYS A 69 -4.10 8.76 -17.16
C LYS A 69 -2.86 8.00 -17.60
N MET A 70 -2.27 7.19 -16.73
CA MET A 70 -1.07 6.40 -17.03
C MET A 70 -1.40 5.02 -17.59
N VAL A 71 -2.56 4.46 -17.25
CA VAL A 71 -3.00 3.16 -17.78
C VAL A 71 -3.71 3.32 -19.12
N ASP A 72 -3.43 2.41 -20.05
CA ASP A 72 -4.08 2.39 -21.37
C ASP A 72 -5.49 1.76 -21.33
N ILE A 73 -5.90 1.23 -20.17
CA ILE A 73 -7.15 0.48 -19.98
C ILE A 73 -8.02 1.25 -18.97
N PRO A 74 -9.29 1.56 -19.29
CA PRO A 74 -10.17 2.24 -18.35
C PRO A 74 -10.41 1.38 -17.11
N LEU A 75 -10.35 2.01 -15.93
CA LEU A 75 -10.73 1.36 -14.69
C LEU A 75 -12.22 0.98 -14.73
N LEU A 76 -12.54 -0.15 -14.10
CA LEU A 76 -13.91 -0.62 -13.95
C LEU A 76 -14.54 0.02 -12.72
N ASP A 77 -15.88 0.09 -12.71
CA ASP A 77 -16.64 0.36 -11.49
C ASP A 77 -16.56 -0.88 -10.59
N GLY A 78 -15.46 -0.98 -9.84
CA GLY A 78 -14.95 -2.21 -9.23
C GLY A 78 -15.87 -2.88 -8.22
N LEU A 79 -16.97 -2.25 -7.83
CA LEU A 79 -17.90 -2.73 -6.80
C LEU A 79 -19.22 -3.26 -7.36
N LYS A 80 -19.49 -3.12 -8.66
CA LYS A 80 -20.73 -3.59 -9.26
C LYS A 80 -20.62 -5.06 -9.69
N GLY A 81 -21.51 -5.90 -9.15
CA GLY A 81 -21.90 -7.15 -9.81
C GLY A 81 -21.59 -8.48 -9.09
N ARG A 82 -20.87 -8.50 -7.96
CA ARG A 82 -20.74 -9.68 -7.08
C ARG A 82 -20.24 -9.32 -5.68
N GLY A 83 -20.42 -10.23 -4.72
CA GLY A 83 -19.71 -10.15 -3.44
C GLY A 83 -18.22 -10.43 -3.63
N PHE A 84 -17.38 -9.75 -2.86
CA PHE A 84 -15.92 -9.86 -2.93
C PHE A 84 -15.35 -10.51 -1.67
N LYS A 85 -14.28 -11.28 -1.85
CA LYS A 85 -13.55 -11.91 -0.75
C LYS A 85 -12.29 -11.13 -0.42
N ILE A 86 -12.17 -10.75 0.84
CA ILE A 86 -11.01 -10.01 1.36
C ILE A 86 -10.29 -10.88 2.39
N ALA A 87 -9.04 -11.20 2.11
CA ALA A 87 -8.17 -11.83 3.09
C ALA A 87 -7.56 -10.80 4.05
N ILE A 88 -7.57 -11.12 5.34
CA ILE A 88 -6.90 -10.36 6.39
C ILE A 88 -5.92 -11.29 7.11
N PRO A 89 -4.67 -10.85 7.35
CA PRO A 89 -3.75 -11.62 8.19
C PRO A 89 -4.32 -11.85 9.59
N LYS A 90 -4.31 -13.11 10.04
CA LYS A 90 -4.89 -13.52 11.33
C LYS A 90 -4.41 -12.68 12.51
N GLU A 91 -3.12 -12.35 12.54
CA GLU A 91 -2.48 -11.54 13.57
C GLU A 91 -2.91 -10.06 13.55
N LYS A 92 -3.55 -9.61 12.46
CA LYS A 92 -4.03 -8.23 12.27
C LYS A 92 -5.54 -8.08 12.45
N MET A 93 -6.28 -9.18 12.61
CA MET A 93 -7.74 -9.16 12.82
C MET A 93 -8.16 -8.26 13.98
N GLU A 94 -7.35 -8.24 15.04
CA GLU A 94 -7.65 -7.48 16.25
C GLU A 94 -7.19 -6.01 16.20
N SER A 95 -6.49 -5.61 15.14
CA SER A 95 -5.95 -4.26 15.00
C SER A 95 -7.05 -3.21 14.79
N LYS A 96 -6.81 -2.00 15.30
CA LYS A 96 -7.85 -0.94 15.37
C LYS A 96 -8.33 -0.53 13.98
N GLY A 97 -7.42 -0.36 13.02
CA GLY A 97 -7.79 0.00 11.66
C GLY A 97 -8.57 -1.10 10.94
N ILE A 98 -8.17 -2.36 11.12
CA ILE A 98 -8.86 -3.51 10.54
C ILE A 98 -10.27 -3.68 11.12
N LYS A 99 -10.44 -3.63 12.45
CA LYS A 99 -11.78 -3.70 13.07
C LYS A 99 -12.71 -2.62 12.54
N LYS A 100 -12.20 -1.39 12.39
CA LYS A 100 -12.97 -0.26 11.85
C LYS A 100 -13.42 -0.53 10.41
N LEU A 101 -12.51 -1.04 9.57
CA LEU A 101 -12.78 -1.41 8.19
C LEU A 101 -13.79 -2.55 8.09
N MET A 102 -13.61 -3.63 8.85
CA MET A 102 -14.51 -4.78 8.85
C MET A 102 -15.94 -4.39 9.23
N ASN A 103 -16.09 -3.57 10.27
CA ASN A 103 -17.40 -3.08 10.69
C ASN A 103 -18.10 -2.24 9.61
N HIS A 104 -17.33 -1.49 8.82
CA HIS A 104 -17.88 -0.64 7.75
C HIS A 104 -18.29 -1.44 6.51
N LEU A 105 -17.60 -2.55 6.23
CA LEU A 105 -17.77 -3.32 4.99
C LEU A 105 -18.48 -4.67 5.17
N LYS A 106 -18.89 -5.03 6.39
CA LYS A 106 -19.48 -6.34 6.74
C LYS A 106 -20.62 -6.81 5.83
N ASP A 107 -21.39 -5.87 5.25
CA ASP A 107 -22.56 -6.17 4.41
C ASP A 107 -22.21 -6.14 2.90
N LEU A 108 -20.97 -5.79 2.56
CA LEU A 108 -20.48 -5.62 1.19
C LEU A 108 -19.47 -6.71 0.78
N VAL A 109 -18.74 -7.28 1.74
CA VAL A 109 -17.63 -8.20 1.48
C VAL A 109 -17.61 -9.37 2.45
N GLU A 110 -17.10 -10.51 1.98
CA GLU A 110 -16.78 -11.67 2.80
C GLU A 110 -15.33 -11.54 3.27
N PHE A 111 -15.12 -11.48 4.58
CA PHE A 111 -13.78 -11.51 5.16
C PHE A 111 -13.34 -12.95 5.40
N VAL A 112 -12.12 -13.26 4.97
CA VAL A 112 -11.47 -14.54 5.24
C VAL A 112 -10.16 -14.31 6.00
N GLU A 113 -9.89 -15.14 6.99
CA GLU A 113 -8.60 -15.13 7.66
C GLU A 113 -7.55 -15.81 6.77
N ALA A 114 -6.40 -15.18 6.63
CA ALA A 114 -5.23 -15.74 5.97
C ALA A 114 -4.09 -15.86 6.97
N ASP A 115 -3.39 -16.99 6.93
CA ASP A 115 -2.21 -17.22 7.73
C ASP A 115 -0.99 -16.73 6.97
N PHE A 116 -0.27 -15.79 7.56
CA PHE A 116 1.01 -15.34 7.05
C PHE A 116 2.14 -15.62 8.04
N SER A 117 1.90 -16.36 9.14
CA SER A 117 2.79 -16.44 10.31
C SER A 117 4.19 -17.03 10.08
N ASP A 118 4.43 -17.76 8.99
CA ASP A 118 5.77 -18.24 8.55
C ASP A 118 6.62 -17.10 7.91
N MET A 119 6.63 -15.92 8.57
CA MET A 119 7.09 -14.61 8.06
C MET A 119 8.61 -14.38 7.98
N HIS A 120 9.43 -15.42 7.87
CA HIS A 120 10.88 -15.20 7.99
C HIS A 120 11.52 -14.59 6.74
N THR A 121 10.95 -14.81 5.54
CA THR A 121 11.58 -14.36 4.28
C THR A 121 10.58 -13.73 3.29
N ARG A 122 11.09 -13.09 2.24
CA ARG A 122 10.23 -12.54 1.17
C ARG A 122 9.59 -13.66 0.34
N GLU A 123 10.29 -14.76 0.16
CA GLU A 123 9.84 -15.92 -0.61
C GLU A 123 8.60 -16.57 0.01
N SER A 124 8.58 -16.77 1.33
CA SER A 124 7.40 -17.34 2.01
C SER A 124 6.19 -16.42 1.85
N LEU A 125 6.35 -15.12 2.12
CA LEU A 125 5.28 -14.13 1.95
C LEU A 125 4.75 -14.04 0.52
N ILE A 126 5.62 -14.17 -0.50
CA ILE A 126 5.19 -14.26 -1.90
C ILE A 126 4.34 -15.50 -2.14
N ALA A 127 4.78 -16.66 -1.64
CA ALA A 127 4.06 -17.91 -1.78
C ALA A 127 2.69 -17.85 -1.09
N ASP A 128 2.63 -17.30 0.12
CA ASP A 128 1.38 -17.15 0.89
C ASP A 128 0.41 -16.22 0.19
N CYS A 129 0.87 -15.05 -0.27
CA CYS A 129 0.02 -14.11 -1.03
C CYS A 129 -0.55 -14.77 -2.29
N LYS A 130 0.28 -15.52 -3.04
CA LYS A 130 -0.18 -16.25 -4.23
C LYS A 130 -1.20 -17.32 -3.87
N GLN A 131 -0.94 -18.11 -2.84
CA GLN A 131 -1.87 -19.14 -2.39
C GLN A 131 -3.22 -18.55 -1.97
N VAL A 132 -3.22 -17.40 -1.31
CA VAL A 132 -4.44 -16.67 -0.94
C VAL A 132 -5.23 -16.27 -2.18
N PHE A 133 -4.58 -15.68 -3.19
CA PHE A 133 -5.25 -15.33 -4.44
C PHE A 133 -5.73 -16.56 -5.24
N ASP A 134 -4.96 -17.66 -5.24
CA ASP A 134 -5.32 -18.92 -5.91
C ASP A 134 -6.55 -19.59 -5.28
N LYS A 135 -6.81 -19.35 -3.99
CA LYS A 135 -8.04 -19.78 -3.28
C LYS A 135 -9.27 -18.95 -3.65
N GLY A 136 -9.17 -18.03 -4.62
CA GLY A 136 -10.29 -17.21 -5.09
C GLY A 136 -10.57 -15.98 -4.23
N VAL A 137 -9.59 -15.52 -3.45
CA VAL A 137 -9.66 -14.23 -2.76
C VAL A 137 -9.43 -13.10 -3.77
N ASP A 138 -10.20 -12.02 -3.65
CA ASP A 138 -10.11 -10.88 -4.56
C ASP A 138 -9.04 -9.87 -4.12
N LEU A 139 -8.98 -9.60 -2.81
CA LEU A 139 -8.06 -8.63 -2.21
C LEU A 139 -7.40 -9.17 -0.94
N ILE A 140 -6.17 -8.71 -0.66
CA ILE A 140 -5.52 -8.86 0.64
C ILE A 140 -5.46 -7.48 1.30
N ILE A 141 -5.90 -7.37 2.55
CA ILE A 141 -5.86 -6.13 3.34
C ILE A 141 -5.13 -6.34 4.65
N THR A 142 -4.26 -5.40 5.01
CA THR A 142 -3.54 -5.42 6.29
C THR A 142 -3.31 -4.00 6.82
N GLU A 143 -3.13 -3.87 8.13
CA GLU A 143 -2.65 -2.64 8.77
C GLU A 143 -1.11 -2.74 8.94
N GLU A 144 -0.41 -1.88 8.20
CA GLU A 144 1.05 -1.78 8.11
C GLU A 144 1.59 -0.69 9.04
N GLY A 145 2.85 -0.87 9.45
CA GLY A 145 3.59 0.10 10.26
C GLY A 145 3.72 -0.27 11.74
N PRO A 146 4.35 0.62 12.54
CA PRO A 146 4.81 1.96 12.15
C PRO A 146 6.05 1.90 11.24
N ILE A 147 5.92 2.43 10.02
CA ILE A 147 6.91 2.34 8.95
C ILE A 147 8.09 3.26 9.22
N ASP A 148 9.28 2.67 9.25
CA ASP A 148 10.59 3.31 9.37
C ASP A 148 10.72 4.23 10.60
N LEU A 149 9.91 4.00 11.66
CA LEU A 149 9.90 4.81 12.89
C LEU A 149 10.89 4.27 13.95
N TYR A 150 10.91 2.95 14.14
CA TYR A 150 11.77 2.28 15.13
C TYR A 150 12.94 1.51 14.49
N GLY A 151 13.08 1.61 13.18
CA GLY A 151 14.06 0.91 12.38
C GLY A 151 14.06 1.43 10.96
N LEU A 152 14.92 0.89 10.10
CA LEU A 152 15.03 1.30 8.69
C LEU A 152 14.90 0.06 7.81
N GLY A 153 13.81 -0.03 7.06
CA GLY A 153 13.47 -1.18 6.24
C GLY A 153 14.20 -1.19 4.90
N ASP A 154 15.47 -0.82 4.91
CA ASP A 154 16.39 -0.89 3.78
C ASP A 154 17.11 -2.24 3.82
N SER A 155 17.04 -3.01 2.72
CA SER A 155 17.65 -4.33 2.68
C SER A 155 19.16 -4.34 2.43
N VAL A 156 19.72 -3.26 1.89
CA VAL A 156 21.18 -3.08 1.87
C VAL A 156 21.67 -2.90 3.31
N LEU A 157 20.98 -2.07 4.11
CA LEU A 157 21.28 -1.93 5.54
C LEU A 157 21.14 -3.26 6.29
N GLY A 158 20.08 -4.03 5.99
CA GLY A 158 19.86 -5.36 6.56
C GLY A 158 21.01 -6.34 6.31
N SER A 159 21.74 -6.19 5.20
CA SER A 159 22.89 -7.05 4.89
C SER A 159 24.11 -6.79 5.79
N TRP A 160 24.14 -5.67 6.52
CA TRP A 160 25.29 -5.24 7.32
C TRP A 160 25.28 -5.84 8.73
N GLY A 161 25.53 -7.14 8.80
CA GLY A 161 25.68 -7.89 10.04
C GLY A 161 24.41 -7.89 10.91
N GLU A 162 24.55 -8.33 12.16
CA GLU A 162 23.41 -8.55 13.04
C GLU A 162 22.72 -7.24 13.51
N VAL A 163 23.47 -6.14 13.56
CA VAL A 163 22.90 -4.83 13.91
C VAL A 163 21.98 -4.33 12.79
N GLY A 164 22.45 -4.42 11.53
CA GLY A 164 21.66 -4.04 10.36
C GLY A 164 20.37 -4.85 10.26
N LYS A 165 20.46 -6.17 10.40
CA LYS A 165 19.27 -7.06 10.42
C LYS A 165 18.27 -6.66 11.49
N LYS A 166 18.72 -6.41 12.72
CA LYS A 166 17.83 -5.99 13.83
C LYS A 166 17.11 -4.68 13.51
N ILE A 167 17.83 -3.68 13.00
CA ILE A 167 17.24 -2.39 12.59
C ILE A 167 16.22 -2.59 11.46
N GLN A 168 16.52 -3.45 10.49
CA GLN A 168 15.63 -3.72 9.36
C GLN A 168 14.33 -4.42 9.81
N VAL A 169 14.44 -5.40 10.70
CA VAL A 169 13.27 -6.11 11.26
C VAL A 169 12.37 -5.15 12.04
N SER A 170 12.95 -4.15 12.72
CA SER A 170 12.20 -3.11 13.45
C SER A 170 11.59 -2.00 12.57
N SER A 171 11.65 -2.13 11.24
CA SER A 171 11.13 -1.11 10.30
C SER A 171 9.62 -1.05 10.17
N GLY A 172 8.89 -2.04 10.67
CA GLY A 172 7.43 -2.11 10.54
C GLY A 172 6.89 -2.47 9.15
N LYS A 173 7.76 -2.78 8.17
CA LYS A 173 7.36 -3.21 6.82
C LYS A 173 6.93 -4.69 6.81
N GLY A 174 5.64 -4.93 6.58
CA GLY A 174 5.05 -6.27 6.42
C GLY A 174 4.90 -6.70 4.97
N LEU A 175 3.67 -6.88 4.51
CA LEU A 175 3.29 -7.37 3.19
C LEU A 175 3.62 -6.37 2.07
N LEU A 176 3.69 -5.07 2.37
CA LEU A 176 4.02 -4.06 1.36
C LEU A 176 5.35 -4.35 0.63
N LYS A 177 6.28 -5.08 1.26
CA LYS A 177 7.59 -5.41 0.67
C LYS A 177 7.50 -6.43 -0.47
N VAL A 178 6.40 -7.18 -0.57
CA VAL A 178 6.18 -8.21 -1.60
C VAL A 178 5.10 -7.83 -2.61
N ALA A 179 4.38 -6.73 -2.41
CA ALA A 179 3.32 -6.26 -3.31
C ALA A 179 3.80 -6.16 -4.77
N ASN A 180 4.98 -5.59 -4.98
CA ASN A 180 5.60 -5.52 -6.31
C ASN A 180 5.94 -6.93 -6.84
N MET A 181 6.46 -7.83 -6.00
CA MET A 181 6.95 -9.15 -6.42
C MET A 181 5.83 -10.10 -6.86
N ILE A 182 4.61 -9.86 -6.42
CA ILE A 182 3.40 -10.60 -6.83
C ILE A 182 2.60 -9.91 -7.94
N ASN A 183 3.16 -8.87 -8.58
CA ASN A 183 2.49 -8.05 -9.60
C ASN A 183 1.16 -7.46 -9.11
N ALA A 184 1.04 -7.11 -7.83
CA ALA A 184 -0.20 -6.55 -7.31
C ALA A 184 -0.43 -5.12 -7.83
N THR A 185 -1.69 -4.73 -7.91
CA THR A 185 -2.09 -3.33 -7.75
C THR A 185 -2.21 -3.08 -6.25
N ALA A 186 -1.45 -2.13 -5.72
CA ALA A 186 -1.41 -1.88 -4.28
C ALA A 186 -1.81 -0.44 -3.97
N VAL A 187 -2.66 -0.27 -2.95
CA VAL A 187 -3.14 1.02 -2.47
C VAL A 187 -2.77 1.17 -1.00
N THR A 188 -2.30 2.35 -0.59
CA THR A 188 -2.10 2.67 0.83
C THR A 188 -2.91 3.87 1.27
N ILE A 189 -3.49 3.76 2.46
CA ILE A 189 -4.33 4.78 3.08
C ILE A 189 -3.81 5.03 4.50
N PRO A 190 -3.40 6.26 4.86
CA PRO A 190 -2.88 6.53 6.18
C PRO A 190 -3.98 6.47 7.25
N THR A 191 -3.72 5.84 8.39
CA THR A 191 -4.75 5.61 9.45
C THR A 191 -4.94 6.80 10.40
N GLY A 192 -4.01 7.74 10.39
CA GLY A 192 -3.95 8.88 11.32
C GLY A 192 -3.01 8.65 12.52
N GLU A 193 -2.57 7.41 12.74
CA GLU A 193 -1.46 7.10 13.64
C GLU A 193 -0.11 7.31 12.93
N LEU A 194 0.94 7.60 13.69
CA LEU A 194 2.26 7.94 13.13
C LEU A 194 2.87 6.76 12.37
N GLY A 195 3.08 6.94 11.07
CA GLY A 195 3.70 5.94 10.20
C GLY A 195 2.86 4.67 10.01
N MET A 196 1.56 4.71 10.26
CA MET A 196 0.66 3.56 10.07
C MET A 196 -0.30 3.78 8.91
N GLY A 197 -0.63 2.68 8.22
CA GLY A 197 -1.48 2.72 7.04
C GLY A 197 -2.20 1.40 6.78
N ILE A 198 -3.35 1.48 6.12
CA ILE A 198 -4.00 0.32 5.52
C ILE A 198 -3.37 0.07 4.16
N LEU A 199 -2.90 -1.15 3.93
CA LEU A 199 -2.49 -1.65 2.62
C LEU A 199 -3.62 -2.50 2.04
N ILE A 200 -3.98 -2.24 0.78
CA ILE A 200 -4.87 -3.07 -0.03
C ILE A 200 -4.07 -3.60 -1.22
N MET A 201 -4.09 -4.90 -1.47
CA MET A 201 -3.46 -5.53 -2.63
C MET A 201 -4.50 -6.30 -3.44
N GLY A 202 -4.66 -5.94 -4.70
CA GLY A 202 -5.36 -6.76 -5.70
C GLY A 202 -4.36 -7.50 -6.57
N LYS A 203 -4.68 -8.73 -6.96
CA LYS A 203 -3.88 -9.51 -7.91
C LYS A 203 -3.74 -8.80 -9.27
N GLU A 204 -2.82 -9.28 -10.10
CA GLU A 204 -2.66 -8.78 -11.48
C GLU A 204 -3.98 -8.91 -12.27
N GLY A 205 -4.33 -7.85 -13.00
CA GLY A 205 -5.57 -7.76 -13.78
C GLY A 205 -6.42 -6.52 -13.47
N ILE A 206 -7.16 -6.07 -14.48
CA ILE A 206 -7.98 -4.85 -14.42
C ILE A 206 -9.08 -4.94 -13.37
N GLU A 207 -9.72 -6.10 -13.21
CA GLU A 207 -10.80 -6.29 -12.22
C GLU A 207 -10.31 -6.11 -10.79
N ALA A 208 -9.27 -6.85 -10.40
CA ALA A 208 -8.72 -6.79 -9.05
C ALA A 208 -8.05 -5.44 -8.76
N GLY A 209 -7.38 -4.85 -9.76
CA GLY A 209 -6.82 -3.50 -9.63
C GLY A 209 -7.88 -2.42 -9.45
N SER A 210 -8.94 -2.45 -10.26
CA SER A 210 -10.06 -1.50 -10.14
C SER A 210 -10.79 -1.66 -8.81
N LEU A 211 -10.96 -2.90 -8.34
CA LEU A 211 -11.54 -3.19 -7.03
C LEU A 211 -10.68 -2.64 -5.89
N ALA A 212 -9.35 -2.83 -5.94
CA ALA A 212 -8.45 -2.31 -4.91
C ALA A 212 -8.50 -0.77 -4.82
N ILE A 213 -8.55 -0.10 -5.97
CA ILE A 213 -8.66 1.36 -6.05
C ILE A 213 -10.05 1.83 -5.60
N GLY A 214 -11.13 1.23 -6.11
CA GLY A 214 -12.49 1.59 -5.70
C GLY A 214 -12.74 1.38 -4.20
N LEU A 215 -12.21 0.30 -3.63
CA LEU A 215 -12.28 0.08 -2.19
C LEU A 215 -11.50 1.12 -1.40
N GLY A 216 -10.34 1.54 -1.91
CA GLY A 216 -9.57 2.62 -1.31
C GLY A 216 -10.37 3.93 -1.25
N ASP A 217 -11.12 4.25 -2.30
CA ASP A 217 -11.98 5.44 -2.34
C ASP A 217 -13.08 5.43 -1.27
N ILE A 218 -13.63 4.25 -0.98
CA ILE A 218 -14.61 4.06 0.10
C ILE A 218 -13.95 4.27 1.47
N ILE A 219 -12.87 3.54 1.75
CA ILE A 219 -12.35 3.45 3.11
C ILE A 219 -11.51 4.66 3.52
N LYS A 220 -11.07 5.51 2.57
CA LYS A 220 -10.23 6.68 2.89
C LYS A 220 -10.89 7.62 3.92
N TYR A 221 -12.22 7.69 3.94
CA TYR A 221 -12.97 8.53 4.89
C TYR A 221 -13.07 7.93 6.29
N LEU A 222 -12.74 6.65 6.45
CA LEU A 222 -12.67 6.03 7.77
C LEU A 222 -11.47 6.53 8.58
N PHE A 223 -10.47 7.14 7.95
CA PHE A 223 -9.25 7.54 8.61
C PHE A 223 -9.03 9.05 8.47
N SER A 224 -8.63 9.69 9.57
CA SER A 224 -8.43 11.13 9.62
C SER A 224 -7.07 11.44 10.20
N LEU A 225 -6.26 12.16 9.42
CA LEU A 225 -4.98 12.68 9.90
C LEU A 225 -5.21 13.76 10.99
N PRO A 226 -4.29 13.90 11.96
CA PRO A 226 -4.35 14.96 12.95
C PRO A 226 -4.49 16.35 12.30
N GLN A 227 -5.37 17.19 12.86
CA GLN A 227 -5.64 18.52 12.30
C GLN A 227 -4.37 19.39 12.24
N LEU A 228 -3.50 19.28 13.25
CA LEU A 228 -2.22 20.00 13.27
C LEU A 228 -1.33 19.60 12.09
N PHE A 229 -1.23 18.30 11.81
CA PHE A 229 -0.47 17.79 10.67
C PHE A 229 -1.02 18.32 9.35
N ARG A 230 -2.34 18.21 9.14
CA ARG A 230 -3.01 18.74 7.93
C ARG A 230 -2.71 20.23 7.76
N ARG A 231 -2.90 21.03 8.81
CA ARG A 231 -2.69 22.47 8.77
C ARG A 231 -1.27 22.88 8.38
N TYR A 232 -0.26 22.18 8.91
CA TYR A 232 1.15 22.53 8.68
C TYR A 232 1.71 21.98 7.37
N PHE A 233 1.31 20.76 6.97
CA PHE A 233 1.98 20.06 5.86
C PHE A 233 1.13 19.89 4.62
N ILE A 234 -0.19 20.06 4.71
CA ILE A 234 -1.13 19.92 3.59
C ILE A 234 -1.80 21.27 3.31
N ASP A 235 -2.41 21.94 4.27
CA ASP A 235 -3.16 23.17 4.00
C ASP A 235 -2.29 24.42 3.94
N ASN A 236 -1.00 24.33 4.32
CA ASN A 236 -0.15 25.51 4.42
C ASN A 236 0.10 26.16 3.05
N TYR A 237 0.25 25.39 1.97
CA TYR A 237 0.41 25.95 0.62
C TYR A 237 -0.85 26.69 0.14
N LYS A 238 -2.05 26.30 0.62
CA LYS A 238 -3.31 27.02 0.30
C LYS A 238 -3.35 28.42 0.92
N ARG A 239 -2.48 28.71 1.89
CA ARG A 239 -2.35 30.04 2.51
C ARG A 239 -1.49 31.00 1.68
N GLU A 240 -0.76 30.52 0.67
CA GLU A 240 0.15 31.31 -0.17
C GLU A 240 -0.52 32.25 -1.18
N LYS A 241 -1.83 32.53 -1.07
CA LYS A 241 -2.41 33.75 -1.67
C LYS A 241 -1.93 35.04 -0.99
N GLY A 242 -1.12 34.95 0.07
CA GLY A 242 -0.66 36.08 0.89
C GLY A 242 0.84 36.43 0.84
N GLY A 243 1.63 35.85 -0.07
CA GLY A 243 3.06 36.14 -0.20
C GLY A 243 3.96 35.28 0.69
N PHE A 244 5.15 34.98 0.18
CA PHE A 244 6.16 34.15 0.82
C PHE A 244 6.90 34.90 1.93
N ILE A 245 7.40 34.12 2.90
CA ILE A 245 8.62 34.46 3.63
C ILE A 245 9.80 34.26 2.66
#